data_AF-A0A7S1GYK7-F1
#
_entry.id   AF-A0A7S1GYK7-F1
#
_cell.length_a   1.000
_cell.length_b   1.000
_cell.length_c   1.000
_cell.angle_alpha   90.00
_cell.angle_beta   90.00
_cell.angle_gamma   90.00
#
_symmetry.space_group_name_H-M   'P 1'
#
loop_
_entity.id
_entity.type
_entity.pdbx_description
1 polymer ?
#
loop_
_entity_poly.entity_id
_entity_poly.type
_entity_poly.pdbx_seq_one_letter_code
_entity_poly.pdbx_strand_id
1 'polypeptide(L)'
;SVAAAAEQHKREMEEKQRAVLGDEDKEGASCPLCVEEMDVTDMSFLPCPCGYQICLLCFNYIQNEGNKQCPACRTEYKEEKFKTNTPPEKKKKDASSEDDDGGWEKGGSKNTKKAGNKDKKQGVVFPGFTGRVHDMLHQAVDIGHVTKGDLDERALSDLKHLPERGAVAVLSEFMKKDMSRIRNKSAFLNGIICRVQEELARE
;
A
#
# COMPACT_ATOMS: atom_id res chain seq x y z
N SER A 1 -46.04 -47.56 -3.62
CA SER A 1 -46.59 -46.65 -4.66
C SER A 1 -45.42 -45.97 -5.37
N VAL A 2 -45.56 -45.62 -6.65
CA VAL A 2 -44.49 -45.00 -7.47
C VAL A 2 -43.95 -43.71 -6.82
N ALA A 3 -44.80 -42.99 -6.09
CA ALA A 3 -44.44 -41.83 -5.30
C ALA A 3 -43.43 -42.12 -4.18
N ALA A 4 -43.54 -43.26 -3.49
CA ALA A 4 -42.62 -43.63 -2.41
C ALA A 4 -41.21 -43.97 -2.95
N ALA A 5 -41.15 -44.59 -4.14
CA ALA A 5 -39.87 -44.90 -4.80
C ALA A 5 -39.19 -43.62 -5.32
N ALA A 6 -39.95 -42.64 -5.80
CA ALA A 6 -39.42 -41.34 -6.23
C ALA A 6 -38.88 -40.52 -5.06
N GLU A 7 -39.56 -40.53 -3.91
CA GLU A 7 -39.08 -39.88 -2.67
C GLU A 7 -37.79 -40.52 -2.15
N GLN A 8 -37.69 -41.84 -2.22
CA GLN A 8 -36.49 -42.56 -1.79
C GLN A 8 -35.29 -42.25 -2.69
N HIS A 9 -35.50 -42.17 -4.01
CA HIS A 9 -34.47 -41.76 -4.96
C HIS A 9 -34.07 -40.29 -4.79
N LYS A 10 -35.02 -39.38 -4.46
CA LYS A 10 -34.72 -37.98 -4.14
C LYS A 10 -33.84 -37.85 -2.89
N ARG A 11 -34.14 -38.61 -1.83
CA ARG A 11 -33.33 -38.63 -0.61
C ARG A 11 -31.93 -39.19 -0.85
N GLU A 12 -31.80 -40.26 -1.63
CA GLU A 12 -30.48 -40.83 -1.97
C GLU A 12 -29.64 -39.84 -2.80
N MET A 13 -30.26 -39.09 -3.70
CA MET A 13 -29.59 -38.04 -4.47
C MET A 13 -29.22 -36.82 -3.61
N GLU A 14 -30.08 -36.40 -2.68
CA GLU A 14 -29.76 -35.33 -1.72
C GLU A 14 -28.66 -35.76 -0.73
N GLU A 15 -28.64 -37.01 -0.29
CA GLU A 15 -27.59 -37.58 0.57
C GLU A 15 -26.25 -37.69 -0.18
N LYS A 16 -26.27 -38.12 -1.44
CA LYS A 16 -25.08 -38.11 -2.31
C LYS A 16 -24.59 -36.69 -2.59
N GLN A 17 -25.48 -35.72 -2.78
CA GLN A 17 -25.10 -34.30 -2.88
C GLN A 17 -24.46 -33.79 -1.58
N ARG A 18 -24.95 -34.20 -0.41
CA ARG A 18 -24.36 -33.86 0.90
C ARG A 18 -22.99 -34.51 1.13
N ALA A 19 -22.78 -35.74 0.67
CA ALA A 19 -21.50 -36.45 0.78
C ALA A 19 -20.41 -35.87 -0.14
N VAL A 20 -20.78 -35.23 -1.26
CA VAL A 20 -19.84 -34.54 -2.16
C VAL A 20 -19.46 -33.15 -1.65
N LEU A 21 -20.28 -32.53 -0.80
CA LEU A 21 -20.05 -31.22 -0.18
C LEU A 21 -19.49 -31.31 1.25
N GLY A 22 -18.93 -32.46 1.63
CA GLY A 22 -18.29 -32.66 2.93
C GLY A 22 -16.80 -32.35 2.90
N ASP A 23 -16.43 -31.08 3.08
CA ASP A 23 -15.35 -30.57 3.96
C ASP A 23 -15.32 -29.01 3.89
N GLU A 24 -16.35 -28.36 4.43
CA GLU A 24 -16.38 -26.88 4.58
C GLU A 24 -15.78 -26.40 5.92
N ASP A 25 -14.89 -27.16 6.57
CA ASP A 25 -14.28 -26.74 7.84
C ASP A 25 -12.85 -27.25 8.02
N LYS A 26 -12.01 -26.90 7.05
CA LYS A 26 -10.64 -26.52 7.37
C LYS A 26 -10.20 -25.40 6.44
N GLU A 27 -10.88 -24.26 6.56
CA GLU A 27 -10.37 -22.98 6.08
C GLU A 27 -9.11 -22.63 6.90
N GLY A 28 -8.04 -23.39 6.67
CA GLY A 28 -6.70 -22.98 7.01
C GLY A 28 -6.50 -21.67 6.26
N ALA A 29 -6.32 -20.58 7.02
CA ALA A 29 -6.18 -19.26 6.45
C ALA A 29 -5.12 -19.34 5.33
N SER A 30 -5.53 -19.20 4.08
CA SER A 30 -4.61 -19.28 2.95
C SER A 30 -3.95 -17.92 2.76
N CYS A 31 -2.68 -17.93 2.34
CA CYS A 31 -1.94 -16.69 2.15
C CYS A 31 -2.56 -15.87 1.01
N PRO A 32 -2.89 -14.59 1.21
CA PRO A 32 -3.56 -13.77 0.19
C PRO A 32 -2.67 -13.40 -1.01
N LEU A 33 -1.37 -13.76 -0.99
CA LEU A 33 -0.43 -13.48 -2.07
C LEU A 33 -0.15 -14.70 -2.95
N CYS A 34 0.04 -15.88 -2.35
CA CYS A 34 0.35 -17.11 -3.09
C CYS A 34 -0.78 -18.15 -3.07
N VAL A 35 -1.85 -17.92 -2.31
CA VAL A 35 -2.99 -18.84 -2.13
C VAL A 35 -2.58 -20.19 -1.53
N GLU A 36 -1.41 -20.25 -0.90
CA GLU A 36 -0.90 -21.45 -0.22
C GLU A 36 -1.45 -21.55 1.20
N GLU A 37 -1.64 -22.77 1.70
CA GLU A 37 -2.13 -23.03 3.06
C GLU A 37 -1.11 -22.58 4.11
N MET A 38 -1.51 -21.66 5.01
CA MET A 38 -0.62 -21.19 6.08
C MET A 38 -0.55 -22.23 7.21
N ASP A 39 0.66 -22.58 7.63
CA ASP A 39 0.90 -23.47 8.75
C ASP A 39 0.87 -22.73 10.11
N VAL A 40 1.07 -23.45 11.21
CA VAL A 40 1.06 -22.87 12.57
C VAL A 40 2.12 -21.79 12.78
N THR A 41 3.24 -21.87 12.05
CA THR A 41 4.29 -20.86 12.12
C THR A 41 3.90 -19.61 11.34
N ASP A 42 3.31 -19.77 10.16
CA ASP A 42 2.74 -18.67 9.39
C ASP A 42 1.65 -17.93 10.18
N MET A 43 0.69 -18.63 10.77
CA MET A 43 -0.43 -18.02 11.50
C MET A 43 -0.03 -17.26 12.78
N SER A 44 1.07 -17.66 13.40
CA SER A 44 1.57 -17.03 14.63
C SER A 44 2.47 -15.83 14.37
N PHE A 45 2.87 -15.58 13.12
CA PHE A 45 3.80 -14.53 12.72
C PHE A 45 3.07 -13.32 12.12
N LEU A 46 3.06 -12.18 12.82
CA LEU A 46 2.42 -10.95 12.34
C LEU A 46 3.47 -9.85 12.03
N PRO A 47 3.89 -9.70 10.77
CA PRO A 47 5.01 -8.82 10.44
C PRO A 47 4.65 -7.32 10.35
N CYS A 48 3.41 -6.93 9.98
CA CYS A 48 2.97 -5.51 10.07
C CYS A 48 1.99 -5.35 11.26
N PRO A 49 2.12 -4.27 12.07
CA PRO A 49 1.17 -3.95 13.14
C PRO A 49 -0.25 -3.63 12.65
N CYS A 50 -0.51 -3.58 11.33
CA CYS A 50 -1.84 -3.38 10.76
C CYS A 50 -2.74 -4.62 10.80
N GLY A 51 -2.21 -5.79 11.20
CA GLY A 51 -3.00 -7.03 11.25
C GLY A 51 -3.05 -7.80 9.93
N TYR A 52 -2.28 -7.40 8.91
CA TYR A 52 -2.22 -8.10 7.63
C TYR A 52 -1.31 -9.34 7.71
N GLN A 53 -1.92 -10.51 7.54
CA GLN A 53 -1.28 -11.83 7.64
C GLN A 53 -0.85 -12.33 6.26
N ILE A 54 0.38 -12.83 6.16
CA ILE A 54 0.95 -13.48 4.98
C ILE A 54 1.82 -14.65 5.45
N CYS A 55 2.05 -15.64 4.59
CA CYS A 55 3.00 -16.72 4.91
C CYS A 55 4.45 -16.21 4.98
N LEU A 56 5.31 -16.95 5.68
CA LEU A 56 6.74 -16.67 5.83
C LEU A 56 7.44 -16.62 4.48
N LEU A 57 7.07 -17.46 3.52
CA LEU A 57 7.67 -17.47 2.19
C LEU A 57 7.41 -16.14 1.46
N CYS A 58 6.18 -15.65 1.48
CA CYS A 58 5.82 -14.36 0.89
C CYS A 58 6.48 -13.19 1.63
N PHE A 59 6.56 -13.26 2.96
CA PHE A 59 7.30 -12.27 3.74
C PHE A 59 8.77 -12.21 3.33
N ASN A 60 9.44 -13.36 3.22
CA ASN A 60 10.84 -13.45 2.81
C ASN A 60 11.06 -12.91 1.39
N TYR A 61 10.15 -13.21 0.45
CA TYR A 61 10.20 -12.66 -0.90
C TYR A 61 10.08 -11.13 -0.88
N ILE A 62 9.12 -10.57 -0.14
CA ILE A 62 8.94 -9.12 -0.03
C ILE A 62 10.15 -8.45 0.64
N GLN A 63 10.77 -9.12 1.62
CA GLN A 63 11.90 -8.59 2.37
C GLN A 63 13.22 -8.63 1.58
N ASN A 64 13.41 -9.62 0.71
CA ASN A 64 14.66 -9.85 -0.02
C ASN A 64 14.62 -9.32 -1.46
N GLU A 65 13.52 -9.54 -2.18
CA GLU A 65 13.36 -9.21 -3.60
C GLU A 65 12.35 -8.07 -3.83
N GLY A 66 11.44 -7.85 -2.87
CA GLY A 66 10.42 -6.80 -2.94
C GLY A 66 10.85 -5.45 -2.35
N ASN A 67 9.84 -4.62 -2.07
CA ASN A 67 10.00 -3.27 -1.54
C ASN A 67 10.10 -3.21 0.00
N LYS A 68 10.17 -4.36 0.70
CA LYS A 68 10.19 -4.47 2.17
C LYS A 68 9.02 -3.78 2.88
N GLN A 69 7.93 -3.54 2.16
CA GLN A 69 6.75 -2.87 2.67
C GLN A 69 5.57 -3.81 2.67
N CYS A 70 4.73 -3.71 3.70
CA CYS A 70 3.51 -4.49 3.74
C CYS A 70 2.54 -4.08 2.61
N PRO A 71 1.93 -5.03 1.90
CA PRO A 71 1.04 -4.74 0.77
C PRO A 71 -0.25 -4.02 1.18
N ALA A 72 -0.71 -4.19 2.43
CA ALA A 72 -1.90 -3.51 2.95
C ALA A 72 -1.59 -2.11 3.49
N CYS A 73 -0.63 -2.02 4.41
CA CYS A 73 -0.34 -0.80 5.19
C CYS A 73 0.74 0.09 4.54
N ARG A 74 1.55 -0.44 3.61
CA ARG A 74 2.79 0.15 3.05
C ARG A 74 3.85 0.52 4.10
N THR A 75 3.65 0.13 5.35
CA THR A 75 4.65 0.27 6.40
C THR A 75 5.83 -0.66 6.10
N GLU A 76 7.04 -0.11 6.19
CA GLU A 76 8.28 -0.88 6.11
C GLU A 76 8.32 -1.91 7.26
N TYR A 77 8.67 -3.14 6.92
CA TYR A 77 8.86 -4.19 7.91
C TYR A 77 10.10 -3.87 8.74
N LYS A 78 9.91 -3.65 10.05
CA LYS A 78 10.98 -3.45 11.02
C LYS A 78 10.96 -4.63 11.99
N GLU A 79 12.10 -5.30 12.12
CA GLU A 79 12.24 -6.53 12.92
C GLU A 79 11.84 -6.32 14.39
N GLU A 80 12.03 -5.10 14.90
CA GLU A 80 11.64 -4.69 16.25
C GLU A 80 10.12 -4.63 16.50
N LYS A 81 9.30 -4.70 15.46
CA LYS A 81 7.84 -4.52 15.55
C LYS A 81 7.04 -5.78 15.22
N PHE A 82 7.71 -6.91 15.02
CA PHE A 82 7.04 -8.19 14.79
C PHE A 82 6.27 -8.60 16.05
N LYS A 83 4.98 -8.85 15.89
CA LYS A 83 4.13 -9.39 16.94
C LYS A 83 3.92 -10.86 16.68
N THR A 84 3.98 -11.68 17.72
CA THR A 84 3.46 -13.04 17.64
C THR A 84 2.02 -13.05 18.15
N ASN A 85 1.13 -13.76 17.45
CA ASN A 85 -0.23 -14.00 17.93
C ASN A 85 -0.20 -15.11 18.99
N THR A 86 0.37 -14.82 20.17
CA THR A 86 0.13 -15.63 21.36
C THR A 86 -0.98 -15.00 22.21
N PRO A 87 -1.92 -15.78 22.77
CA PRO A 87 -2.89 -15.26 23.73
C PRO A 87 -2.17 -14.59 24.90
N PRO A 88 -2.64 -13.45 25.40
CA PRO A 88 -1.99 -12.75 26.51
C PRO A 88 -2.10 -13.58 27.80
N GLU A 89 -1.04 -14.30 28.16
CA GLU A 89 -0.88 -14.79 29.52
C GLU A 89 -0.62 -13.60 30.45
N LYS A 90 -1.47 -13.50 31.48
CA LYS A 90 -1.41 -12.52 32.56
C LYS A 90 -0.11 -12.68 33.36
N LYS A 91 0.61 -11.57 33.65
CA LYS A 91 1.36 -11.25 34.90
C LYS A 91 1.99 -9.85 34.76
N LYS A 92 1.48 -8.82 35.46
CA LYS A 92 1.94 -8.25 36.75
C LYS A 92 3.39 -7.72 36.72
N LYS A 93 3.50 -6.39 36.96
CA LYS A 93 4.51 -5.53 37.67
C LYS A 93 5.98 -6.02 37.61
N ASP A 94 7.01 -5.18 37.46
CA ASP A 94 7.46 -4.16 38.42
C ASP A 94 8.43 -3.14 37.77
N ALA A 95 8.71 -2.08 38.53
CA ALA A 95 9.57 -0.95 38.22
C ALA A 95 11.07 -1.26 38.07
N SER A 96 11.74 -0.54 37.20
CA SER A 96 13.04 0.09 37.52
C SER A 96 13.22 1.34 36.66
N SER A 97 13.35 2.45 37.37
CA SER A 97 13.82 3.77 36.97
C SER A 97 15.32 3.75 36.68
N GLU A 98 15.79 4.59 35.75
CA GLU A 98 17.08 5.28 35.88
C GLU A 98 17.05 6.55 35.02
N ASP A 99 17.09 7.67 35.76
CA ASP A 99 17.19 9.05 35.33
C ASP A 99 18.60 9.35 34.75
N ASP A 100 18.70 10.17 33.70
CA ASP A 100 19.92 10.94 33.44
C ASP A 100 19.56 12.38 33.05
N ASP A 101 19.77 13.26 34.03
CA ASP A 101 19.55 14.70 34.05
C ASP A 101 20.83 15.41 33.59
N GLY A 102 20.73 16.23 32.54
CA GLY A 102 21.86 16.94 31.96
C GLY A 102 21.45 18.25 31.30
N GLY A 103 21.08 19.24 32.12
CA GLY A 103 20.87 20.63 31.68
C GLY A 103 22.18 21.43 31.58
N TRP A 104 22.32 22.24 30.52
CA TRP A 104 23.24 23.39 30.48
C TRP A 104 22.48 24.62 29.95
N GLU A 105 22.43 25.68 30.76
CA GLU A 105 21.76 26.95 30.44
C GLU A 105 22.66 27.98 29.72
N LYS A 106 21.97 28.78 28.90
CA LYS A 106 22.10 30.23 28.58
C LYS A 106 23.38 30.78 27.91
N GLY A 107 23.12 31.43 26.76
CA GLY A 107 23.93 32.51 26.18
C GLY A 107 23.17 33.20 25.05
N GLY A 108 22.85 34.48 25.20
CA GLY A 108 21.86 35.19 24.38
C GLY A 108 22.38 36.08 23.24
N SER A 109 21.41 36.80 22.66
CA SER A 109 21.47 38.08 21.94
C SER A 109 21.66 38.14 20.40
N LYS A 110 20.59 38.68 19.80
CA LYS A 110 20.51 39.77 18.80
C LYS A 110 20.55 39.44 17.29
N ASN A 111 19.35 39.59 16.71
CA ASN A 111 19.02 40.44 15.55
C ASN A 111 19.76 40.17 14.22
N THR A 112 19.02 39.81 13.18
CA THR A 112 18.78 40.65 11.99
C THR A 112 18.15 39.83 10.85
N LYS A 113 17.30 40.52 10.10
CA LYS A 113 16.73 40.25 8.78
C LYS A 113 17.48 39.21 7.92
N LYS A 114 16.72 38.34 7.22
CA LYS A 114 16.49 38.42 5.75
C LYS A 114 16.36 37.03 5.10
N ALA A 115 15.28 36.92 4.32
CA ALA A 115 15.09 36.13 3.11
C ALA A 115 15.35 34.61 3.12
N GLY A 116 14.25 33.88 2.85
CA GLY A 116 14.23 32.84 1.82
C GLY A 116 15.18 31.68 2.04
N ASN A 117 14.87 30.84 3.03
CA ASN A 117 15.49 29.52 3.10
C ASN A 117 14.86 28.65 2.00
N LYS A 118 15.53 28.53 0.86
CA LYS A 118 15.31 27.43 -0.07
C LYS A 118 15.80 26.17 0.63
N ASP A 119 14.92 25.55 1.39
CA ASP A 119 15.14 24.21 1.92
C ASP A 119 15.53 23.31 0.74
N LYS A 120 16.75 22.75 0.82
CA LYS A 120 17.23 21.68 -0.05
C LYS A 120 16.36 20.44 0.15
N LYS A 121 15.11 20.47 -0.34
CA LYS A 121 14.37 19.24 -0.61
C LYS A 121 15.12 18.55 -1.75
N GLN A 122 15.58 17.32 -1.52
CA GLN A 122 16.14 16.47 -2.56
C GLN A 122 15.17 16.48 -3.74
N GLY A 123 15.57 17.17 -4.82
CA GLY A 123 14.70 17.41 -5.96
C GLY A 123 14.33 16.08 -6.57
N VAL A 124 13.03 15.76 -6.59
CA VAL A 124 12.52 14.67 -7.41
C VAL A 124 12.83 15.06 -8.84
N VAL A 125 13.72 14.32 -9.50
CA VAL A 125 14.08 14.58 -10.89
C VAL A 125 13.16 13.73 -11.75
N PHE A 126 12.48 14.34 -12.71
CA PHE A 126 11.65 13.65 -13.69
C PHE A 126 12.40 13.58 -15.03
N PRO A 127 13.33 12.62 -15.20
CA PRO A 127 14.10 12.52 -16.44
C PRO A 127 13.17 12.23 -17.62
N GLY A 128 13.37 12.93 -18.73
CA GLY A 128 12.61 12.73 -19.97
C GLY A 128 11.36 13.59 -20.13
N PHE A 129 11.05 14.46 -19.18
CA PHE A 129 10.07 15.55 -19.34
C PHE A 129 10.78 16.89 -19.51
N THR A 130 10.29 17.73 -20.40
CA THR A 130 10.80 19.10 -20.64
C THR A 130 9.65 20.10 -20.72
N GLY A 131 9.96 21.40 -20.62
CA GLY A 131 8.98 22.47 -20.77
C GLY A 131 7.89 22.47 -19.70
N ARG A 132 6.66 22.79 -20.10
CA ARG A 132 5.55 23.03 -19.18
C ARG A 132 5.15 21.79 -18.37
N VAL A 133 5.24 20.61 -18.95
CA VAL A 133 4.91 19.33 -18.28
C VAL A 133 5.88 19.05 -17.13
N HIS A 134 7.18 19.31 -17.34
CA HIS A 134 8.20 19.21 -16.31
C HIS A 134 7.93 20.17 -15.15
N ASP A 135 7.62 21.43 -15.45
CA ASP A 135 7.32 22.44 -14.42
C ASP A 135 6.08 22.06 -13.59
N MET A 136 5.05 21.51 -14.22
CA MET A 136 3.84 21.04 -13.53
C MET A 136 4.11 19.82 -12.63
N LEU A 137 4.97 18.89 -13.05
CA LEU A 137 5.39 17.76 -12.20
C LEU A 137 6.17 18.23 -10.98
N HIS A 138 7.10 19.18 -11.15
CA HIS A 138 7.80 19.81 -10.04
C HIS A 138 6.86 20.58 -9.11
N GLN A 139 5.91 21.32 -9.69
CA GLN A 139 4.90 22.01 -8.91
C GLN A 139 4.06 21.03 -8.09
N ALA A 140 3.65 19.88 -8.67
CA ALA A 140 2.93 18.83 -7.97
C ALA A 140 3.72 18.23 -6.79
N VAL A 141 5.05 18.19 -6.90
CA VAL A 141 5.93 17.77 -5.80
C VAL A 141 6.05 18.86 -4.73
N ASP A 142 6.19 20.13 -5.12
CA ASP A 142 6.32 21.26 -4.19
C ASP A 142 5.08 21.43 -3.31
N ILE A 143 3.89 21.26 -3.89
CA ILE A 143 2.62 21.28 -3.14
C ILE A 143 2.37 19.99 -2.34
N GLY A 144 3.24 18.98 -2.46
CA GLY A 144 3.12 17.70 -1.75
C GLY A 144 2.06 16.76 -2.31
N HIS A 145 1.54 17.03 -3.52
CA HIS A 145 0.60 16.14 -4.19
C HIS A 145 1.29 14.84 -4.64
N VAL A 146 2.60 14.87 -4.94
CA VAL A 146 3.41 13.71 -5.34
C VAL A 146 4.74 13.70 -4.58
N THR A 147 5.21 12.51 -4.20
CA THR A 147 6.52 12.28 -3.58
C THR A 147 7.34 11.27 -4.41
N LYS A 148 8.62 11.09 -4.07
CA LYS A 148 9.48 10.13 -4.77
C LYS A 148 8.90 8.72 -4.66
N GLY A 149 8.59 8.10 -5.80
CA GLY A 149 8.03 6.74 -5.87
C GLY A 149 6.51 6.65 -5.81
N ASP A 150 5.78 7.77 -5.73
CA ASP A 150 4.32 7.78 -5.79
C ASP A 150 3.75 7.51 -7.19
N LEU A 151 4.56 7.76 -8.22
CA LEU A 151 4.26 7.48 -9.62
C LEU A 151 5.19 6.35 -10.08
N ASP A 152 4.61 5.28 -10.61
CA ASP A 152 5.37 4.17 -11.16
C ASP A 152 5.93 4.49 -12.55
N GLU A 153 6.94 3.72 -12.95
CA GLU A 153 7.62 3.89 -14.24
C GLU A 153 6.65 3.78 -15.41
N ARG A 154 5.63 2.92 -15.30
CA ARG A 154 4.63 2.73 -16.36
C ARG A 154 3.77 3.99 -16.53
N ALA A 155 3.28 4.56 -15.44
CA ALA A 155 2.50 5.80 -15.44
C ALA A 155 3.29 6.99 -16.01
N LEU A 156 4.58 7.10 -15.67
CA LEU A 156 5.46 8.12 -16.23
C LEU A 156 5.75 7.88 -17.71
N SER A 157 5.92 6.63 -18.13
CA SER A 157 6.08 6.27 -19.54
C SER A 157 4.83 6.62 -20.35
N ASP A 158 3.64 6.29 -19.85
CA ASP A 158 2.37 6.58 -20.52
C ASP A 158 2.13 8.10 -20.63
N LEU A 159 2.48 8.87 -19.59
CA LEU A 159 2.43 10.33 -19.62
C LEU A 159 3.40 10.93 -20.66
N LYS A 160 4.55 10.29 -20.91
CA LYS A 160 5.55 10.73 -21.88
C LYS A 160 5.14 10.50 -23.33
N HIS A 161 4.32 9.47 -23.60
CA HIS A 161 3.83 9.18 -24.96
C HIS A 161 2.66 10.08 -25.36
N LEU A 162 2.06 10.81 -24.42
CA LEU A 162 1.04 11.81 -24.72
C LEU A 162 1.65 13.04 -25.41
N PRO A 163 0.91 13.68 -26.34
CA PRO A 163 1.30 15.00 -26.83
C PRO A 163 1.31 16.00 -25.67
N GLU A 164 2.15 17.04 -25.75
CA GLU A 164 2.33 18.02 -24.67
C GLU A 164 1.00 18.60 -24.19
N ARG A 165 0.09 18.92 -25.12
CA ARG A 165 -1.25 19.43 -24.82
C ARG A 165 -2.07 18.45 -23.97
N GLY A 166 -1.96 17.15 -24.25
CA GLY A 166 -2.61 16.09 -23.49
C GLY A 166 -1.98 15.90 -22.11
N ALA A 167 -0.66 15.85 -22.04
CA ALA A 167 0.06 15.72 -20.77
C ALA A 167 -0.23 16.88 -19.81
N VAL A 168 -0.29 18.12 -20.33
CA VAL A 168 -0.71 19.31 -19.56
C VAL A 168 -2.15 19.17 -19.06
N ALA A 169 -3.07 18.67 -19.88
CA ALA A 169 -4.46 18.45 -19.47
C ALA A 169 -4.56 17.41 -18.34
N VAL A 170 -3.84 16.29 -18.46
CA VAL A 170 -3.77 15.24 -17.43
C VAL A 170 -3.28 15.82 -16.10
N LEU A 171 -2.14 16.53 -16.10
CA LEU A 171 -1.58 17.10 -14.88
C LEU A 171 -2.47 18.19 -14.29
N SER A 172 -3.17 18.96 -15.13
CA SER A 172 -4.13 19.96 -14.66
C SER A 172 -5.33 19.32 -13.95
N GLU A 173 -5.90 18.25 -14.51
CA GLU A 173 -6.94 17.43 -13.88
C GLU A 173 -6.45 16.82 -12.56
N PHE A 174 -5.24 16.26 -12.57
CA PHE A 174 -4.63 15.61 -11.41
C PHE A 174 -4.44 16.59 -10.23
N MET A 175 -3.95 17.80 -10.51
CA MET A 175 -3.70 18.82 -9.47
C MET A 175 -4.98 19.49 -8.94
N LYS A 176 -6.08 19.49 -9.71
CA LYS A 176 -7.39 20.03 -9.26
C LYS A 176 -8.09 19.17 -8.23
N LYS A 177 -7.67 17.90 -8.08
CA LYS A 177 -8.35 16.92 -7.24
C LYS A 177 -7.66 16.82 -5.88
N ASP A 178 -8.43 16.42 -4.87
CA ASP A 178 -7.93 16.22 -3.51
C ASP A 178 -7.06 14.95 -3.41
N MET A 179 -5.76 15.13 -3.58
CA MET A 179 -4.79 14.02 -3.57
C MET A 179 -4.65 13.33 -2.22
N SER A 180 -5.03 13.98 -1.11
CA SER A 180 -5.00 13.37 0.23
C SER A 180 -5.93 12.16 0.37
N ARG A 181 -6.98 12.07 -0.44
CA ARG A 181 -7.92 10.94 -0.40
C ARG A 181 -7.47 9.77 -1.27
N ILE A 182 -6.48 10.00 -2.13
CA ILE A 182 -6.10 9.09 -3.19
C ILE A 182 -4.97 8.18 -2.69
N ARG A 183 -5.31 6.91 -2.43
CA ARG A 183 -4.39 5.90 -1.90
C ARG A 183 -3.32 5.46 -2.92
N ASN A 184 -3.65 5.50 -4.21
CA ASN A 184 -2.75 5.12 -5.29
C ASN A 184 -2.69 6.21 -6.37
N LYS A 185 -1.63 7.03 -6.32
CA LYS A 185 -1.48 8.20 -7.19
C LYS A 185 -1.18 7.80 -8.64
N SER A 186 -0.40 6.75 -8.88
CA SER A 186 -0.18 6.24 -10.24
C SER A 186 -1.46 5.73 -10.89
N ALA A 187 -2.25 4.92 -10.19
CA ALA A 187 -3.50 4.39 -10.74
C ALA A 187 -4.49 5.51 -11.06
N PHE A 188 -4.53 6.54 -10.20
CA PHE A 188 -5.35 7.71 -10.45
C PHE A 188 -4.87 8.51 -11.67
N LEU A 189 -3.57 8.76 -11.78
CA LEU A 189 -2.97 9.42 -12.94
C LEU A 189 -3.26 8.64 -14.22
N ASN A 190 -3.07 7.32 -14.22
CA ASN A 190 -3.39 6.44 -15.34
C ASN A 190 -4.87 6.50 -15.72
N GLY A 191 -5.76 6.56 -14.72
CA GLY A 191 -7.18 6.74 -14.96
C GLY A 191 -7.53 8.06 -15.67
N ILE A 192 -6.77 9.13 -15.43
CA ILE A 192 -6.90 10.41 -16.17
C ILE A 192 -6.26 10.28 -17.56
N ILE A 193 -5.08 9.67 -17.66
CA ILE A 193 -4.36 9.43 -18.93
C ILE A 193 -5.26 8.68 -19.91
N CYS A 194 -5.90 7.57 -19.51
CA CYS A 194 -6.79 6.81 -20.39
C CYS A 194 -7.93 7.67 -20.93
N ARG A 195 -8.56 8.51 -20.10
CA ARG A 195 -9.66 9.39 -20.53
C ARG A 195 -9.17 10.44 -21.52
N VAL A 196 -8.03 11.08 -21.25
CA VAL A 196 -7.46 12.09 -22.14
C VAL A 196 -6.98 11.46 -23.46
N GLN A 197 -6.42 10.25 -23.43
CA GLN A 197 -6.08 9.50 -24.64
C GLN A 197 -7.31 9.20 -25.50
N GLU A 198 -8.42 8.77 -24.87
CA GLU A 198 -9.68 8.55 -25.57
C GLU A 198 -10.25 9.84 -26.18
N GLU A 199 -10.12 10.98 -25.50
CA GLU A 199 -10.55 12.29 -26.03
C GLU A 199 -9.70 12.71 -27.23
N LEU A 200 -8.37 12.61 -27.12
CA LEU A 200 -7.44 12.93 -28.20
C LEU A 200 -7.59 12.01 -29.41
N ALA A 201 -8.02 10.77 -29.22
CA ALA A 201 -8.28 9.84 -30.31
C ALA A 201 -9.58 10.15 -31.08
N ARG A 202 -10.46 11.00 -30.53
CA ARG A 202 -11.71 11.44 -31.18
C ARG A 202 -11.56 12.79 -31.89
N GLU A 203 -10.54 13.58 -31.56
CA GLU A 203 -10.20 14.86 -32.19
C GLU A 203 -9.38 14.67 -33.48
#